data_AF-A0A7W1SDP3-F1
#
_entry.id   AF-A0A7W1SDP3-F1
#
_cell.length_a   1.000
_cell.length_b   1.000
_cell.length_c   1.000
_cell.angle_alpha   90.00
_cell.angle_beta   90.00
_cell.angle_gamma   90.00
#
_symmetry.space_group_name_H-M   'P 1'
#
loop_
_entity.id
_entity.type
_entity.pdbx_description
1 polymer ?
#
loop_
_entity_poly.entity_id
_entity_poly.type
_entity_poly.pdbx_seq_one_letter_code
_entity_poly.pdbx_strand_id
1 'polypeptide(L)' 'MSAQRTLRRTVSCSGIGLHSGSKVNLSLKPAPADYGIRFQRADLGGL' A
#
# COMPACT_ATOMS: atom_id res chain seq x y z
N MET A 1 -24.35 -3.20 -12.45
CA MET A 1 -23.47 -2.47 -11.49
C MET A 1 -22.10 -3.12 -11.51
N SER A 2 -21.03 -2.32 -11.60
CA SER A 2 -19.67 -2.85 -11.44
C SER A 2 -19.37 -3.01 -9.95
N ALA A 3 -18.99 -4.21 -9.52
CA ALA A 3 -18.61 -4.45 -8.13
C ALA A 3 -17.26 -3.77 -7.81
N GLN A 4 -17.11 -3.25 -6.59
CA GLN A 4 -15.83 -2.77 -6.10
C GLN A 4 -14.80 -3.91 -6.05
N ARG A 5 -13.53 -3.57 -6.24
CA ARG A 5 -12.44 -4.54 -6.31
C ARG A 5 -11.34 -4.17 -5.33
N THR A 6 -10.81 -5.19 -4.68
CA THR A 6 -9.63 -5.11 -3.82
C THR A 6 -8.71 -6.30 -4.09
N LEU A 7 -7.55 -6.34 -3.46
CA LEU A 7 -6.62 -7.46 -3.60
C LEU A 7 -7.15 -8.71 -2.91
N ARG A 8 -6.90 -9.89 -3.50
CA ARG A 8 -7.24 -11.18 -2.86
C ARG A 8 -6.35 -11.49 -1.65
N ARG A 9 -5.10 -11.04 -1.68
CA ARG A 9 -4.10 -11.22 -0.62
C ARG A 9 -3.11 -10.06 -0.63
N THR A 10 -2.43 -9.84 0.49
CA THR A 10 -1.33 -8.87 0.57
C THR A 10 -0.19 -9.27 -0.37
N VAL A 11 0.39 -8.28 -1.04
CA VAL A 11 1.59 -8.43 -1.86
C VAL A 11 2.61 -7.35 -1.47
N SER A 12 3.89 -7.69 -1.56
CA SER A 12 4.97 -6.78 -1.19
C SER A 12 6.08 -6.78 -2.23
N CYS A 13 6.75 -5.64 -2.38
CA CYS A 13 7.96 -5.50 -3.18
C CYS A 13 8.96 -4.56 -2.50
N SER A 14 10.22 -4.65 -2.92
CA SER A 14 11.30 -3.80 -2.44
C SER A 14 11.91 -3.04 -3.61
N GLY A 15 12.32 -1.80 -3.39
CA GLY A 15 12.94 -0.95 -4.41
C GLY A 15 13.70 0.22 -3.84
N ILE A 16 14.20 1.08 -4.72
CA ILE A 16 14.89 2.33 -4.36
C ILE A 16 13.96 3.52 -4.62
N GLY A 17 13.80 4.38 -3.62
CA GLY A 17 13.03 5.62 -3.75
C GLY A 17 13.75 6.61 -4.67
N LEU A 18 13.07 7.07 -5.73
CA LEU A 18 13.69 7.91 -6.77
C LEU A 18 14.38 9.16 -6.21
N HIS A 19 13.70 9.89 -5.32
CA HIS A 19 14.21 11.16 -4.81
C HIS A 19 15.12 11.01 -3.58
N SER A 20 14.93 9.98 -2.78
CA SER A 20 15.72 9.77 -1.54
C SER A 20 16.92 8.85 -1.73
N GLY A 21 16.96 8.06 -2.81
CA GLY A 21 17.94 6.99 -3.00
C GLY A 21 17.85 5.86 -1.96
N SER A 22 16.85 5.90 -1.07
CA SER A 22 16.76 4.95 0.05
C SER A 22 16.08 3.65 -0.36
N LYS A 23 16.48 2.53 0.25
CA LYS A 23 15.78 1.25 0.11
C LYS A 23 14.43 1.31 0.83
N VAL A 24 13.35 0.93 0.13
CA VAL A 24 11.98 0.97 0.64
C VAL A 24 11.30 -0.37 0.42
N ASN A 25 10.44 -0.76 1.35
CA ASN A 25 9.51 -1.87 1.20
C ASN A 25 8.08 -1.32 1.03
N LEU A 26 7.40 -1.69 -0.05
CA LEU A 26 6.00 -1.38 -0.30
C LEU A 26 5.16 -2.63 -0.04
N SER A 27 4.04 -2.48 0.66
CA SER A 27 3.05 -3.54 0.84
C SER A 27 1.68 -3.05 0.46
N LEU A 28 1.03 -3.73 -0.49
CA LEU A 28 -0.34 -3.48 -0.90
C LEU A 28 -1.25 -4.47 -0.20
N LYS A 29 -2.26 -3.96 0.52
CA LYS A 29 -3.16 -4.77 1.35
C LYS A 29 -4.59 -4.74 0.81
N PRO A 30 -5.38 -5.82 0.99
CA PRO A 30 -6.82 -5.77 0.78
C PRO A 30 -7.48 -4.70 1.68
N ALA A 31 -8.60 -4.17 1.23
CA ALA A 31 -9.38 -3.15 1.92
C ALA A 31 -10.89 -3.39 1.72
N PRO A 32 -11.74 -3.01 2.70
CA PRO A 32 -13.19 -3.14 2.57
C PRO A 32 -13.76 -2.24 1.47
N ALA A 33 -15.02 -2.46 1.11
CA ALA A 33 -15.74 -1.57 0.20
C ALA A 33 -15.76 -0.12 0.75
N ASP A 34 -15.79 0.84 -0.18
CA ASP A 34 -15.82 2.29 0.05
C ASP A 34 -14.56 2.87 0.73
N TYR A 35 -13.51 2.06 0.91
CA TYR A 35 -12.27 2.51 1.55
C TYR A 35 -11.42 3.46 0.68
N GLY A 36 -11.54 3.33 -0.65
CA GLY A 36 -10.73 4.03 -1.63
C GLY A 36 -9.27 3.56 -1.68
N ILE A 37 -8.40 4.37 -2.29
CA ILE A 37 -6.94 4.13 -2.30
C ILE A 37 -6.29 5.02 -1.24
N ARG A 38 -5.55 4.43 -0.30
CA ARG A 38 -4.86 5.14 0.77
C ARG A 38 -3.39 4.73 0.85
N PHE A 39 -2.53 5.72 1.06
CA PHE A 39 -1.11 5.52 1.34
C PHE A 39 -0.87 5.70 2.83
N GLN A 40 -0.05 4.83 3.42
CA GLN A 40 0.34 4.90 4.82
C GLN A 40 1.86 4.81 4.92
N ARG A 41 2.46 5.77 5.63
CA ARG A 41 3.88 5.77 6.01
C ARG A 41 4.03 4.93 7.29
N ALA A 42 4.40 3.66 7.15
CA ALA A 42 4.53 2.73 8.27
C ALA A 42 5.75 3.02 9.19
N ASP A 43 6.71 3.79 8.70
CA ASP A 43 7.93 4.17 9.40
C ASP A 43 7.74 5.36 10.35
N LEU A 44 6.61 6.06 10.29
CA LEU A 44 6.35 7.25 11.12
C LEU A 44 5.68 6.96 12.47
N GLY A 45 5.58 5.70 12.90
CA GLY A 45 5.16 5.35 14.26
C GLY A 45 3.83 5.99 14.68
N GLY A 46 2.76 5.78 13.92
CA GLY A 46 1.41 6.26 14.24
C GLY A 46 0.36 5.21 13.88
N LEU A 47 -0.47 4.86 14.88
CA LEU A 47 -1.66 4.02 14.73
C LEU A 47 -2.83 4.86 14.23
#